data_AF-A0A6P7GCQ4-F1
#
_entry.id   AF-A0A6P7GCQ4-F1
#
_cell.length_a   1.000
_cell.length_b   1.000
_cell.length_c   1.000
_cell.angle_alpha   90.00
_cell.angle_beta   90.00
_cell.angle_gamma   90.00
#
_symmetry.space_group_name_H-M   'P 1'
#
loop_
_entity.id
_entity.type
_entity.pdbx_description
1 polymer ?
#
loop_
_entity_poly.entity_id
_entity_poly.type
_entity_poly.pdbx_seq_one_letter_code
_entity_poly.pdbx_strand_id
1 'polypeptide(L)'
;MYCSFRRRRSSSFDHANARWGKPEDDSKQKKEPQQKDKPNFGLSGKLTEETNTYKGVVIKYSEPPEARKPRRRWRLYPFKGEKALQVLYIHRESAYLIGRERKVVDLPVDHPSCSKQHAALQYRLVPFTRENGSSGK
;
A
#
# COMPACT_ATOMS: atom_id res chain seq x y z
N MET A 1 -30.41 -69.80 -55.58
CA MET A 1 -29.52 -68.67 -55.23
C MET A 1 -29.48 -68.56 -53.71
N TYR A 2 -28.39 -68.92 -53.05
CA TYR A 2 -28.24 -68.78 -51.60
C TYR A 2 -27.22 -67.68 -51.33
N CYS A 3 -27.61 -66.65 -50.57
CA CYS A 3 -26.76 -65.53 -50.19
C CYS A 3 -26.42 -65.68 -48.69
N SER A 4 -25.16 -65.99 -48.38
CA SER A 4 -24.66 -66.17 -47.02
C SER A 4 -24.00 -64.87 -46.54
N PHE A 5 -24.64 -64.18 -45.60
CA PHE A 5 -24.19 -62.92 -45.02
C PHE A 5 -23.18 -63.19 -43.89
N ARG A 6 -21.90 -62.81 -44.06
CA ARG A 6 -20.85 -62.96 -43.03
C ARG A 6 -20.43 -61.58 -42.48
N ARG A 7 -20.95 -61.21 -41.30
CA ARG A 7 -20.51 -60.02 -40.55
C ARG A 7 -19.05 -60.20 -40.09
N ARG A 8 -18.12 -59.35 -40.54
CA ARG A 8 -16.80 -59.18 -39.92
C ARG A 8 -16.92 -58.25 -38.71
N ARG A 9 -16.62 -58.76 -37.50
CA ARG A 9 -16.42 -57.96 -36.28
C ARG A 9 -15.10 -57.19 -36.43
N SER A 10 -15.13 -55.87 -36.22
CA SER A 10 -13.95 -55.01 -36.17
C SER A 10 -13.08 -55.38 -34.97
N SER A 11 -11.76 -55.48 -35.19
CA SER A 11 -10.76 -55.76 -34.16
C SER A 11 -10.79 -54.68 -33.08
N SER A 12 -10.76 -55.13 -31.83
CA SER A 12 -10.71 -54.35 -30.60
C SER A 12 -9.55 -53.36 -30.58
N PHE A 13 -9.82 -52.17 -30.06
CA PHE A 13 -8.84 -51.17 -29.66
C PHE A 13 -7.95 -51.77 -28.54
N ASP A 14 -6.70 -52.10 -28.86
CA ASP A 14 -5.72 -52.61 -27.90
C ASP A 14 -5.28 -51.50 -26.94
N HIS A 15 -5.80 -51.52 -25.72
CA HIS A 15 -5.46 -50.57 -24.64
C HIS A 15 -4.04 -50.76 -24.10
N ALA A 16 -3.36 -51.86 -24.45
CA ALA A 16 -2.03 -52.20 -23.97
C ALA A 16 -0.92 -51.27 -24.48
N ASN A 17 -1.14 -50.60 -25.61
CA ASN A 17 -0.14 -49.71 -26.25
C ASN A 17 -0.52 -48.22 -26.19
N ALA A 18 -1.46 -47.83 -25.31
CA ALA A 18 -1.81 -46.43 -25.13
C ALA A 18 -0.71 -45.68 -24.36
N ARG A 19 0.30 -45.17 -25.09
CA ARG A 19 1.35 -44.32 -24.53
C ARG A 19 0.77 -42.96 -24.14
N TRP A 20 0.43 -42.80 -22.87
CA TRP A 20 0.03 -41.52 -22.29
C TRP A 20 1.26 -40.71 -21.86
N GLY A 21 1.34 -39.47 -22.32
CA GLY A 21 2.43 -38.54 -22.03
C GLY A 21 3.01 -37.91 -23.29
N LYS A 22 3.35 -36.62 -23.24
CA LYS A 22 4.05 -35.93 -24.35
C LYS A 22 5.43 -36.58 -24.53
N PRO A 23 5.88 -36.87 -25.76
CA PRO A 23 7.26 -37.29 -26.00
C PRO A 23 8.19 -36.18 -25.48
N GLU A 24 9.18 -36.57 -24.69
CA GLU A 24 10.15 -35.65 -24.10
C GLU A 24 11.00 -35.04 -25.23
N ASP A 25 10.78 -33.74 -25.47
CA ASP A 25 11.66 -32.90 -26.25
C ASP A 25 12.87 -32.56 -25.36
N ASP A 26 13.98 -33.25 -25.62
CA ASP A 26 15.24 -33.21 -24.86
C ASP A 26 16.07 -31.96 -25.20
N SER A 27 15.41 -30.80 -25.24
CA SER A 27 16.01 -29.49 -25.51
C SER A 27 15.68 -28.46 -24.42
N LYS A 28 15.47 -28.92 -23.19
CA LYS A 28 15.51 -28.03 -22.02
C LYS A 28 16.96 -27.68 -21.69
N GLN A 29 17.41 -26.55 -22.22
CA GLN A 29 18.48 -25.76 -21.61
C GLN A 29 18.31 -25.79 -20.09
N LYS A 30 19.26 -26.41 -19.40
CA LYS A 30 19.38 -26.39 -17.93
C LYS A 30 19.48 -24.93 -17.49
N LYS A 31 18.34 -24.30 -17.23
CA LYS A 31 18.28 -23.14 -16.33
C LYS A 31 18.70 -23.70 -14.98
N GLU A 32 19.85 -23.25 -14.50
CA GLU A 32 20.33 -23.56 -13.15
C GLU A 32 19.17 -23.39 -12.15
N PRO A 33 18.97 -24.33 -11.22
CA PRO A 33 17.90 -24.21 -10.25
C PRO A 33 18.17 -22.97 -9.40
N GLN A 34 17.45 -21.89 -9.71
CA GLN A 34 17.40 -20.70 -8.85
C GLN A 34 17.08 -21.20 -7.45
N GLN A 35 17.97 -20.94 -6.49
CA GLN A 35 17.76 -21.31 -5.10
C GLN A 35 16.38 -20.81 -4.71
N LYS A 36 15.51 -21.72 -4.26
CA LYS A 36 14.17 -21.36 -3.80
C LYS A 36 14.33 -20.35 -2.69
N ASP A 37 13.91 -19.11 -2.95
CA ASP A 37 13.97 -18.05 -1.95
C ASP A 37 13.26 -18.51 -0.69
N LYS A 38 13.92 -18.33 0.46
CA LYS A 38 13.33 -18.66 1.76
C LYS A 38 12.05 -17.82 1.94
N PRO A 39 11.01 -18.37 2.59
CA PRO A 39 9.79 -17.61 2.83
C PRO A 39 10.10 -16.29 3.56
N ASN A 40 9.68 -15.17 2.98
CA ASN A 40 9.82 -13.87 3.59
C ASN A 40 8.63 -13.61 4.51
N PHE A 41 8.87 -13.58 5.82
CA PHE A 41 7.88 -13.25 6.85
C PHE A 41 7.88 -11.76 7.22
N GLY A 42 8.59 -10.93 6.46
CA GLY A 42 8.56 -9.48 6.61
C GLY A 42 7.17 -8.92 6.29
N LEU A 43 6.80 -7.84 6.99
CA LEU A 43 5.55 -7.13 6.73
C LEU A 43 5.56 -6.59 5.29
N SER A 44 4.58 -7.02 4.49
CA SER A 44 4.45 -6.53 3.12
C SER A 44 3.83 -5.13 3.11
N GLY A 45 4.40 -4.23 2.31
CA GLY A 45 3.91 -2.85 2.20
C GLY A 45 2.48 -2.75 1.63
N LYS A 46 1.99 -3.78 0.92
CA LYS A 46 0.67 -3.76 0.25
C LYS A 46 -0.50 -3.47 1.18
N LEU A 47 -0.46 -3.94 2.43
CA LEU A 47 -1.55 -3.69 3.38
C LEU A 47 -1.70 -2.20 3.72
N THR A 48 -0.58 -1.46 3.79
CA THR A 48 -0.63 -0.01 4.04
C THR A 48 -1.04 0.76 2.80
N GLU A 49 -0.71 0.26 1.60
CA GLU A 49 -1.21 0.82 0.34
C GLU A 49 -2.73 0.70 0.27
N GLU A 50 -3.30 -0.47 0.55
CA GLU A 50 -4.76 -0.66 0.49
C GLU A 50 -5.50 0.21 1.52
N THR A 51 -4.95 0.36 2.72
CA THR A 51 -5.64 1.06 3.82
C THR A 51 -5.51 2.59 3.71
N ASN A 52 -4.34 3.09 3.33
CA ASN A 52 -3.99 4.52 3.42
C ASN A 52 -3.54 5.12 2.07
N THR A 53 -4.21 4.77 0.98
CA THR A 53 -3.98 5.46 -0.30
C THR A 53 -4.84 6.71 -0.40
N TYR A 54 -4.19 7.86 -0.60
CA TYR A 54 -4.86 9.12 -0.90
C TYR A 54 -4.37 9.68 -2.23
N LYS A 55 -5.29 9.90 -3.17
CA LYS A 55 -4.98 10.41 -4.52
C LYS A 55 -3.86 9.64 -5.24
N GLY A 56 -3.78 8.32 -5.01
CA GLY A 56 -2.79 7.44 -5.62
C GLY A 56 -1.40 7.43 -4.95
N VAL A 57 -1.24 8.10 -3.80
CA VAL A 57 -0.01 8.05 -2.99
C VAL A 57 -0.32 7.46 -1.62
N VAL A 58 0.53 6.54 -1.19
CA VAL A 58 0.43 5.89 0.12
C VAL A 58 0.86 6.87 1.20
N ILE A 59 -0.04 7.19 2.11
CA ILE A 59 0.26 8.02 3.29
C ILE A 59 0.72 7.09 4.42
N LYS A 60 1.90 7.38 4.97
CA LYS A 60 2.46 6.59 6.08
C LYS A 60 1.82 6.91 7.43
N TYR A 61 1.26 8.11 7.55
CA TYR A 61 0.64 8.60 8.77
C TYR A 61 -0.84 8.22 8.86
N SER A 62 -1.30 7.77 10.02
CA SER A 62 -2.72 7.65 10.34
C SER A 62 -3.06 8.47 11.59
N GLU A 63 -4.20 9.14 11.58
CA GLU A 63 -4.66 9.89 12.74
C GLU A 63 -4.99 8.94 13.91
N PRO A 64 -4.57 9.26 15.14
CA PRO A 64 -4.97 8.52 16.32
C PRO A 64 -6.47 8.74 16.63
N PRO A 65 -7.15 7.80 17.32
CA PRO A 65 -8.57 7.94 17.66
C PRO A 65 -8.88 9.14 18.58
N GLU A 66 -7.87 9.65 19.28
CA GLU A 66 -7.92 10.83 20.14
C GLU A 66 -7.83 12.16 19.37
N ALA A 67 -7.71 12.09 18.04
CA ALA A 67 -7.68 13.26 17.17
C ALA A 67 -8.94 14.11 17.35
N ARG A 68 -8.75 15.41 17.63
CA ARG A 68 -9.84 16.37 17.78
C ARG A 68 -9.43 17.72 17.22
N LYS A 69 -10.37 18.40 16.57
CA LYS A 69 -10.16 19.76 16.06
C LYS A 69 -10.00 20.73 17.23
N PRO A 70 -8.97 21.59 17.22
CA PRO A 70 -8.76 22.55 18.29
C PRO A 70 -9.87 23.61 18.27
N ARG A 71 -10.36 24.01 19.45
CA ARG A 71 -11.32 25.11 19.56
C ARG A 71 -10.67 26.48 19.35
N ARG A 72 -9.37 26.59 19.63
CA ARG A 72 -8.60 27.84 19.50
C ARG A 72 -8.17 28.06 18.05
N ARG A 73 -8.30 29.30 17.56
CA ARG A 73 -8.02 29.68 16.17
C ARG A 73 -6.53 29.95 15.93
N TRP A 74 -5.71 28.90 16.01
CA TRP A 74 -4.29 28.99 15.70
C TRP A 74 -4.02 29.36 14.24
N ARG A 75 -2.98 30.17 14.04
CA ARG A 75 -2.49 30.65 12.74
C ARG A 75 -0.96 30.59 12.76
N LEU A 76 -0.37 30.10 11.68
CA LEU A 76 1.07 30.18 11.47
C LEU A 76 1.37 31.32 10.51
N TYR A 77 2.37 32.12 10.86
CA TYR A 77 2.95 33.15 10.02
C TYR A 77 4.34 32.69 9.60
N PRO A 78 4.46 31.93 8.50
CA PRO A 78 5.75 31.49 8.01
C PRO A 78 6.51 32.67 7.38
N PHE A 79 7.80 32.76 7.67
CA PHE A 79 8.71 33.73 7.09
C PHE A 79 9.89 33.01 6.44
N LYS A 80 10.33 33.49 5.28
CA LYS A 80 11.57 33.05 4.63
C LYS A 80 12.50 34.26 4.54
N GLY A 81 13.42 34.37 5.50
CA GLY A 81 14.16 35.59 5.72
C GLY A 81 13.19 36.72 6.08
N GLU A 82 13.26 37.83 5.37
CA GLU A 82 12.39 39.00 5.57
C GLU A 82 11.04 38.89 4.84
N LYS A 83 10.87 37.90 3.94
CA LYS A 83 9.62 37.74 3.19
C LYS A 83 8.60 36.94 3.99
N ALA A 84 7.47 37.58 4.29
CA ALA A 84 6.29 36.89 4.80
C ALA A 84 5.69 35.99 3.72
N LEU A 85 5.49 34.71 4.05
CA LEU A 85 4.76 33.77 3.20
C LEU A 85 3.27 33.79 3.57
N GLN A 86 2.47 33.02 2.84
CA GLN A 86 1.04 32.89 3.09
C GLN A 86 0.76 32.40 4.52
N VAL A 87 -0.20 33.04 5.18
CA VAL A 87 -0.66 32.65 6.52
C VAL A 87 -1.38 31.30 6.44
N LEU A 88 -1.00 30.37 7.33
CA LEU A 88 -1.55 29.01 7.35
C LEU A 88 -2.51 28.87 8.53
N TYR A 89 -3.78 28.53 8.24
CA TYR A 89 -4.83 28.36 9.24
C TYR A 89 -4.89 26.93 9.75
N ILE A 90 -4.06 26.62 10.75
CA ILE A 90 -3.92 25.25 11.27
C ILE A 90 -5.07 24.79 12.20
N HIS A 91 -6.10 25.60 12.46
CA HIS A 91 -7.18 25.19 13.37
C HIS A 91 -8.39 24.51 12.70
N ARG A 92 -8.42 24.41 11.38
CA ARG A 92 -9.59 23.93 10.61
C ARG A 92 -9.73 22.40 10.60
N GLU A 93 -8.62 21.70 10.72
CA GLU A 93 -8.49 20.25 10.65
C GLU A 93 -7.75 19.70 11.88
N SER A 94 -7.89 18.39 12.11
CA SER A 94 -7.26 17.68 13.24
C SER A 94 -5.82 17.30 12.93
N ALA A 95 -5.51 16.98 11.68
CA ALA A 95 -4.18 16.67 11.20
C ALA A 95 -3.80 17.55 10.02
N TYR A 96 -2.50 17.76 9.83
CA TYR A 96 -1.94 18.35 8.62
C TYR A 96 -0.67 17.61 8.25
N LEU A 97 -0.53 17.27 6.98
CA LEU A 97 0.71 16.76 6.44
C LEU A 97 1.58 17.92 5.94
N ILE A 98 2.87 17.85 6.24
CA ILE A 98 3.90 18.82 5.83
C ILE A 98 4.93 18.10 4.98
N GLY A 99 5.30 18.68 3.84
CA GLY A 99 6.27 18.07 2.93
C GLY A 99 6.35 18.78 1.58
N ARG A 100 7.13 18.20 0.67
CA ARG A 100 7.37 18.76 -0.66
C ARG A 100 6.26 18.45 -1.67
N GLU A 101 5.52 17.35 -1.47
CA GLU A 101 4.56 16.86 -2.47
C GLU A 101 3.18 17.51 -2.36
N ARG A 102 2.95 18.57 -3.14
CA ARG A 102 1.71 19.38 -3.13
C ARG A 102 0.41 18.63 -3.46
N LYS A 103 0.48 17.44 -4.07
CA LYS A 103 -0.71 16.64 -4.41
C LYS A 103 -1.40 16.05 -3.17
N VAL A 104 -0.59 15.75 -2.15
CA VAL A 104 -1.00 14.99 -0.95
C VAL A 104 -0.92 15.87 0.29
N VAL A 105 0.07 16.75 0.35
CA VAL A 105 0.42 17.56 1.53
C VAL A 105 -0.47 18.79 1.64
N ASP A 106 -0.96 19.08 2.85
CA ASP A 106 -1.78 20.26 3.17
C ASP A 106 -0.93 21.53 3.31
N LEU A 107 0.27 21.38 3.89
CA LEU A 107 1.23 22.45 4.14
C LEU A 107 2.49 22.24 3.28
N PRO A 108 2.51 22.75 2.03
CA PRO A 108 3.62 22.52 1.12
C PRO A 108 4.87 23.32 1.55
N VAL A 109 6.00 22.61 1.64
CA VAL A 109 7.31 23.20 1.96
C VAL A 109 8.25 22.98 0.78
N ASP A 110 8.54 24.07 0.06
CA ASP A 110 9.43 24.07 -1.10
C ASP A 110 10.90 24.21 -0.67
N HIS A 111 11.39 23.25 0.13
CA HIS A 111 12.78 23.17 0.54
C HIS A 111 13.40 21.83 0.09
N PRO A 112 14.59 21.83 -0.53
CA PRO A 112 15.20 20.60 -1.07
C PRO A 112 15.55 19.58 0.01
N SER A 113 15.84 20.03 1.24
CA SER A 113 16.10 19.14 2.38
C SER A 113 14.85 18.46 2.95
N CYS A 114 13.64 18.87 2.53
CA CYS A 114 12.40 18.28 3.01
C CYS A 114 11.95 17.11 2.13
N SER A 115 11.55 16.02 2.78
CA SER A 115 11.01 14.82 2.14
C SER A 115 9.63 15.06 1.49
N LYS A 116 9.17 14.10 0.67
CA LYS A 116 7.82 14.11 0.07
C LYS A 116 6.73 14.28 1.14
N GLN A 117 6.78 13.40 2.14
CA GLN A 117 6.05 13.47 3.40
C GLN A 117 7.11 13.66 4.49
N HIS A 118 7.17 14.82 5.12
CA HIS A 118 8.26 15.18 6.05
C HIS A 118 7.81 15.10 7.50
N ALA A 119 6.68 15.73 7.83
CA ALA A 119 6.13 15.75 9.17
C ALA A 119 4.61 15.76 9.13
N ALA A 120 3.98 15.31 10.21
CA ALA A 120 2.55 15.44 10.42
C ALA A 120 2.32 16.26 11.70
N LEU A 121 1.44 17.25 11.63
CA LEU A 121 0.97 18.01 12.78
C LEU A 121 -0.37 17.43 13.19
N GLN A 122 -0.50 16.98 14.44
CA GLN A 122 -1.72 16.37 14.94
C GLN A 122 -2.19 17.07 16.21
N TYR A 123 -3.45 17.49 16.21
CA TYR A 123 -4.15 17.91 17.41
C TYR A 123 -4.76 16.71 18.13
N ARG A 124 -4.47 16.61 19.43
CA ARG A 124 -5.00 15.58 20.32
C ARG A 124 -5.60 16.23 21.54
N LEU A 125 -6.67 15.64 22.04
CA LEU A 125 -7.22 15.97 23.35
C LEU A 125 -6.46 15.14 24.39
N VAL A 126 -5.39 15.71 24.94
CA VAL A 126 -4.61 15.04 25.99
C VAL A 126 -5.08 15.55 27.34
N PRO A 127 -5.49 14.67 28.27
CA PRO A 127 -5.81 15.10 29.62
C PRO A 127 -4.56 15.69 30.27
N PHE A 128 -4.65 16.93 30.74
CA PHE A 128 -3.54 17.62 31.39
C PHE A 128 -3.86 17.86 32.86
N THR A 129 -2.95 17.42 33.73
CA THR A 129 -2.99 17.71 35.17
C THR A 129 -2.31 19.07 35.42
N ARG A 130 -3.08 20.03 35.93
CA ARG A 130 -2.54 21.33 36.37
C ARG A 130 -1.83 21.17 37.73
N GLU A 131 -0.98 22.12 38.08
CA GLU A 131 -0.24 22.14 39.36
C GLU A 131 -1.17 22.11 40.59
N ASN A 132 -2.41 22.58 40.45
CA ASN A 132 -3.43 22.54 41.51
C ASN A 132 -4.18 21.19 41.62
N GLY A 133 -3.69 20.10 41.00
CA GLY A 133 -4.31 18.78 41.05
C GLY A 133 -5.64 18.64 40.29
N SER A 134 -6.08 19.69 39.59
CA SER A 134 -7.28 19.64 38.73
C SER A 134 -6.93 19.09 37.35
N SER A 135 -7.67 18.05 36.94
CA SER A 135 -7.57 17.47 35.60
C SER A 135 -8.40 18.29 34.62
N GLY A 136 -7.74 18.93 33.65
CA GLY A 136 -8.38 19.55 32.50
C GLY A 136 -8.42 18.57 31.33
N LYS A 137 -9.54 18.57 30.57
CA LYS A 137 -9.64 17.95 29.25
C LYS A 137 -9.56 19.05 28.19
#